data_AF-A0A2S6UN67-F1
#
_entry.id   AF-A0A2S6UN67-F1
#
_cell.length_a   1.000
_cell.length_b   1.000
_cell.length_c   1.000
_cell.angle_alpha   90.00
_cell.angle_beta   90.00
_cell.angle_gamma   90.00
#
_symmetry.space_group_name_H-M   'P 1'
#
loop_
_entity.id
_entity.type
_entity.pdbx_description
1 polymer ?
#
loop_
_entity_poly.entity_id
_entity_poly.type
_entity_poly.pdbx_seq_one_letter_code
_entity_poly.pdbx_strand_id
1 'polypeptide(L)'
;NNTRALYGLAKKAEDLGVRIITGVEVKGFESNNSTGAVAAVETDRGKINCDQVIIAAGPWVRDFWTMLDLPEKISIKTDEGDLRDNIDMWRFWQLEEGLLSINPDQLLTNDGKIPPVLHVDTDAPLFSDADGSLITDKLWGIYYKPDWHFNGIQGGSAPYKVETPVSEVQIDPYGPSSPEFVSGPEFAHMWVSALAHCHSRFQNHIKYYNREPSGGIGCFTADSFPVFDSFRENAYVIADSNHGWKMLGVGRLVAEEITGKSQSLLEPFRFSRFEKGKLHPTSNSPFPWS
;
A
#
# COMPACT_ATOMS: atom_id res chain seq x y z
N ASN A 1 16.08 6.84 1.88
CA ASN A 1 15.54 7.88 2.80
C ASN A 1 14.45 7.38 3.75
N ASN A 2 13.47 6.60 3.28
CA ASN A 2 12.34 6.13 4.12
C ASN A 2 12.78 5.30 5.33
N THR A 3 13.73 4.38 5.17
CA THR A 3 14.28 3.57 6.27
C THR A 3 14.87 4.42 7.39
N ARG A 4 15.62 5.49 7.04
CA ARG A 4 16.19 6.42 8.03
C ARG A 4 15.09 7.19 8.78
N ALA A 5 14.04 7.60 8.08
CA ALA A 5 12.90 8.27 8.68
C ALA A 5 12.13 7.31 9.63
N LEU A 6 11.93 6.04 9.25
CA LEU A 6 11.33 5.02 10.13
C LEU A 6 12.15 4.80 11.41
N TYR A 7 13.47 4.63 11.31
CA TYR A 7 14.32 4.53 12.50
C TYR A 7 14.27 5.80 13.36
N GLY A 8 14.18 6.98 12.75
CA GLY A 8 14.00 8.23 13.48
C GLY A 8 12.67 8.30 14.24
N LEU A 9 11.58 7.80 13.64
CA LEU A 9 10.27 7.70 14.30
C LEU A 9 10.28 6.67 15.43
N ALA A 10 10.86 5.50 15.20
CA ALA A 10 11.02 4.45 16.21
C ALA A 10 11.78 4.98 17.42
N LYS A 11 12.93 5.64 17.20
CA LYS A 11 13.71 6.26 18.27
C LYS A 11 12.90 7.29 19.06
N LYS A 12 12.13 8.14 18.38
CA LYS A 12 11.27 9.13 19.05
C LYS A 12 10.23 8.47 19.95
N ALA A 13 9.66 7.33 19.52
CA ALA A 13 8.72 6.57 20.32
C ALA A 13 9.41 5.94 21.54
N GLU A 14 10.58 5.32 21.35
CA GLU A 14 11.37 4.72 22.44
C GLU A 14 11.84 5.75 23.47
N ASP A 15 12.27 6.94 23.03
CA ASP A 15 12.64 8.06 23.90
C ASP A 15 11.45 8.56 24.75
N LEU A 16 10.21 8.26 24.34
CA LEU A 16 8.97 8.51 25.09
C LEU A 16 8.49 7.30 25.92
N GLY A 17 9.28 6.22 25.98
CA GLY A 17 9.00 5.02 26.77
C GLY A 17 8.24 3.91 26.05
N VAL A 18 8.00 4.03 24.73
CA VAL A 18 7.41 2.95 23.94
C VAL A 18 8.43 1.80 23.83
N ARG A 19 7.99 0.57 24.05
CA ARG A 19 8.82 -0.62 23.85
C ARG A 19 8.54 -1.22 22.48
N ILE A 20 9.56 -1.25 21.62
CA ILE A 20 9.50 -1.95 20.33
C ILE A 20 10.16 -3.31 20.49
N ILE A 21 9.39 -4.37 20.24
CA ILE A 21 9.86 -5.75 20.35
C ILE A 21 9.79 -6.38 18.97
N THR A 22 10.95 -6.68 18.39
CA THR A 22 11.06 -7.33 17.06
C THR A 22 11.32 -8.83 17.21
N GLY A 23 11.14 -9.59 16.12
CA GLY A 23 11.31 -11.04 16.14
C GLY A 23 10.26 -11.77 16.99
N VAL A 24 9.10 -11.15 17.15
CA VAL A 24 7.90 -11.70 17.81
C VAL A 24 6.78 -11.68 16.79
N GLU A 25 6.19 -12.83 16.55
CA GLU A 25 5.11 -13.02 15.60
C GLU A 25 3.78 -13.15 16.34
N VAL A 26 2.80 -12.34 15.97
CA VAL A 26 1.42 -12.49 16.46
C VAL A 26 0.77 -13.67 15.76
N LYS A 27 0.17 -14.57 16.55
CA LYS A 27 -0.49 -15.78 16.07
C LYS A 27 -2.01 -15.74 16.20
N GLY A 28 -2.54 -14.84 17.02
CA GLY A 28 -3.97 -14.69 17.25
C GLY A 28 -4.30 -13.76 18.40
N PHE A 29 -5.59 -13.71 18.74
CA PHE A 29 -6.14 -12.91 19.83
C PHE A 29 -6.99 -13.77 20.75
N GLU A 30 -6.80 -13.62 22.06
CA GLU A 30 -7.70 -14.17 23.07
C GLU A 30 -8.79 -13.14 23.36
N SER A 31 -10.06 -13.50 23.16
CA SER A 31 -11.20 -12.63 23.40
C SER A 31 -11.89 -12.92 24.74
N ASN A 32 -12.45 -11.89 25.35
CA ASN A 32 -13.33 -12.04 26.51
C ASN A 32 -14.67 -12.64 26.07
N ASN A 33 -14.99 -13.82 26.61
CA ASN A 33 -16.21 -14.57 26.26
C ASN A 33 -17.53 -13.80 26.45
N SER A 34 -17.55 -12.74 27.27
CA SER A 34 -18.77 -11.96 27.56
C SER A 34 -18.96 -10.74 26.65
N THR A 35 -17.88 -10.14 26.13
CA THR A 35 -17.94 -8.90 25.33
C THR A 35 -17.37 -9.06 23.92
N GLY A 36 -16.60 -10.11 23.66
CA GLY A 36 -15.85 -10.28 22.42
C GLY A 36 -14.63 -9.36 22.31
N ALA A 37 -14.33 -8.55 23.35
CA ALA A 37 -13.16 -7.68 23.39
C ALA A 37 -11.86 -8.48 23.50
N VAL A 38 -10.80 -8.02 22.83
CA VAL A 38 -9.48 -8.65 22.90
C VAL A 38 -8.90 -8.46 24.30
N ALA A 39 -8.64 -9.56 25.00
CA ALA A 39 -8.03 -9.58 26.33
C ALA A 39 -6.51 -9.77 26.27
N ALA A 40 -6.01 -10.51 25.26
CA ALA A 40 -4.59 -10.71 25.06
C ALA A 40 -4.21 -10.94 23.59
N VAL A 41 -2.98 -10.57 23.25
CA VAL A 41 -2.33 -10.92 21.98
C VAL A 41 -1.53 -12.20 22.19
N GLU A 42 -1.80 -13.22 21.40
CA GLU A 42 -1.06 -14.48 21.41
C GLU A 42 0.11 -14.39 20.45
N THR A 43 1.32 -14.73 20.91
CA THR A 43 2.54 -14.67 20.10
C THR A 43 3.35 -15.95 20.17
N ASP A 44 4.32 -16.12 19.27
CA ASP A 44 5.31 -17.20 19.33
C ASP A 44 6.20 -17.17 20.59
N ARG A 45 6.18 -16.06 21.35
CA ARG A 45 6.91 -15.86 22.61
C ARG A 45 6.03 -15.82 23.85
N GLY A 46 4.75 -16.20 23.73
CA GLY A 46 3.78 -16.20 24.81
C GLY A 46 2.72 -15.11 24.68
N LYS A 47 1.93 -14.90 25.73
CA LYS A 47 0.79 -13.99 25.72
C LYS A 47 1.14 -12.62 26.26
N ILE A 48 0.54 -11.58 25.68
CA ILE A 48 0.63 -10.19 26.15
C ILE A 48 -0.78 -9.68 26.39
N ASN A 49 -1.14 -9.47 27.66
CA ASN A 49 -2.45 -8.91 28.02
C ASN A 49 -2.54 -7.45 27.61
N CYS A 50 -3.71 -7.01 27.14
CA CYS A 50 -3.94 -5.63 26.73
C CYS A 50 -5.40 -5.22 26.90
N ASP A 51 -5.62 -3.94 27.22
CA ASP A 51 -6.97 -3.35 27.24
C ASP A 51 -7.39 -2.80 25.87
N GLN A 52 -6.42 -2.54 24.99
CA GLN A 52 -6.61 -2.01 23.64
C GLN A 52 -5.56 -2.63 22.71
N VAL A 53 -5.97 -3.04 21.51
CA VAL A 53 -5.05 -3.46 20.44
C VAL A 53 -5.22 -2.53 19.24
N ILE A 54 -4.08 -2.21 18.59
CA ILE A 54 -4.02 -1.41 17.36
C ILE A 54 -3.27 -2.25 16.32
N ILE A 55 -3.91 -2.53 15.19
CA ILE A 55 -3.39 -3.38 14.12
C ILE A 55 -3.03 -2.49 12.94
N ALA A 56 -1.74 -2.34 12.67
CA ALA A 56 -1.19 -1.58 11.54
C ALA A 56 -0.18 -2.43 10.76
N ALA A 57 -0.64 -3.60 10.30
CA ALA A 57 0.20 -4.69 9.81
C ALA A 57 0.42 -4.69 8.29
N GLY A 58 0.18 -3.57 7.60
CA GLY A 58 0.38 -3.46 6.15
C GLY A 58 -0.33 -4.59 5.37
N PRO A 59 0.33 -5.27 4.43
CA PRO A 59 -0.27 -6.34 3.63
C PRO A 59 -0.86 -7.51 4.44
N TRP A 60 -0.33 -7.78 5.65
CA TRP A 60 -0.82 -8.84 6.53
C TRP A 60 -2.13 -8.49 7.24
N VAL A 61 -2.71 -7.29 7.01
CA VAL A 61 -3.99 -6.90 7.61
C VAL A 61 -5.11 -7.91 7.32
N ARG A 62 -5.08 -8.62 6.18
CA ARG A 62 -5.95 -9.76 5.88
C ARG A 62 -5.89 -10.82 6.99
N ASP A 63 -4.69 -11.23 7.40
CA ASP A 63 -4.51 -12.32 8.36
C ASP A 63 -4.97 -11.90 9.76
N PHE A 64 -4.65 -10.67 10.15
CA PHE A 64 -5.15 -10.09 11.41
C PHE A 64 -6.67 -9.90 11.42
N TRP A 65 -7.28 -9.60 10.27
CA TRP A 65 -8.73 -9.55 10.11
C TRP A 65 -9.38 -10.91 10.37
N THR A 66 -8.80 -11.98 9.83
CA THR A 66 -9.21 -13.36 10.11
C THR A 66 -8.99 -13.72 11.58
N MET A 67 -7.88 -13.32 12.21
CA MET A 67 -7.63 -13.54 13.64
C MET A 67 -8.65 -12.84 14.55
N LEU A 68 -9.34 -11.80 14.07
CA LEU A 68 -10.45 -11.14 14.77
C LEU A 68 -11.82 -11.79 14.47
N ASP A 69 -11.85 -12.93 13.79
CA ASP A 69 -13.05 -13.63 13.31
C ASP A 69 -13.99 -12.70 12.51
N LEU A 70 -13.41 -11.77 11.75
CA LEU A 70 -14.16 -10.83 10.91
C LEU A 70 -14.44 -11.46 9.53
N PRO A 71 -15.55 -11.10 8.86
CA PRO A 71 -15.97 -11.76 7.64
C PRO A 71 -14.99 -11.48 6.48
N GLU A 72 -14.53 -12.52 5.79
CA GLU A 72 -13.66 -12.41 4.61
C GLU A 72 -14.39 -11.76 3.41
N LYS A 73 -15.72 -11.88 3.40
CA LYS A 73 -16.58 -11.32 2.37
C LYS A 73 -17.65 -10.44 2.98
N ILE A 74 -17.91 -9.33 2.33
CA ILE A 74 -18.80 -8.28 2.80
C ILE A 74 -19.91 -8.01 1.79
N SER A 75 -20.95 -7.32 2.25
CA SER A 75 -21.97 -6.75 1.39
C SER A 75 -21.66 -5.27 1.16
N ILE A 76 -21.76 -4.85 -0.11
CA ILE A 76 -21.49 -3.47 -0.51
C ILE A 76 -22.74 -2.91 -1.16
N LYS A 77 -23.22 -1.78 -0.65
CA LYS A 77 -24.27 -1.00 -1.28
C LYS A 77 -23.67 -0.10 -2.34
N THR A 78 -24.17 -0.17 -3.57
CA THR A 78 -23.69 0.67 -4.68
C THR A 78 -24.31 2.06 -4.64
N ASP A 79 -23.79 2.97 -5.46
CA ASP A 79 -24.32 4.33 -5.60
C ASP A 79 -25.76 4.35 -6.12
N GLU A 80 -26.16 3.33 -6.90
CA GLU A 80 -27.54 3.12 -7.36
C GLU A 80 -28.46 2.59 -6.25
N GLY A 81 -27.90 2.18 -5.11
CA GLY A 81 -28.63 1.69 -3.95
C GLY A 81 -28.80 0.17 -3.88
N ASP A 82 -28.29 -0.57 -4.88
CA ASP A 82 -28.33 -2.03 -4.92
C ASP A 82 -27.34 -2.64 -3.93
N LEU A 83 -27.72 -3.75 -3.28
CA LEU A 83 -26.82 -4.51 -2.41
C LEU A 83 -26.12 -5.59 -3.23
N ARG A 84 -24.79 -5.59 -3.21
CA ARG A 84 -23.95 -6.66 -3.76
C ARG A 84 -23.32 -7.45 -2.62
N ASP A 85 -23.73 -8.69 -2.48
CA ASP A 85 -23.22 -9.62 -1.46
C ASP A 85 -21.99 -10.38 -1.96
N ASN A 86 -21.29 -11.03 -1.02
CA ASN A 86 -20.21 -11.99 -1.29
C ASN A 86 -19.01 -11.34 -2.03
N ILE A 87 -18.72 -10.06 -1.73
CA ILE A 87 -17.56 -9.34 -2.26
C ILE A 87 -16.37 -9.53 -1.30
N ASP A 88 -15.20 -9.89 -1.82
CA ASP A 88 -14.00 -10.01 -0.99
C ASP A 88 -13.67 -8.68 -0.30
N MET A 89 -13.47 -8.73 1.02
CA MET A 89 -13.05 -7.58 1.82
C MET A 89 -11.69 -7.05 1.37
N TRP A 90 -10.82 -7.98 0.95
CA TRP A 90 -9.44 -7.71 0.61
C TRP A 90 -9.17 -8.02 -0.86
N ARG A 91 -8.24 -7.27 -1.44
CA ARG A 91 -7.66 -7.53 -2.77
C ARG A 91 -6.16 -7.35 -2.70
N PHE A 92 -5.43 -8.16 -3.43
CA PHE A 92 -4.00 -7.99 -3.58
C PHE A 92 -3.63 -7.44 -4.95
N TRP A 93 -2.69 -6.52 -4.91
CA TRP A 93 -2.12 -5.88 -6.07
C TRP A 93 -0.59 -6.01 -6.00
N GLN A 94 0.02 -6.53 -7.06
CA GLN A 94 1.46 -6.53 -7.21
C GLN A 94 1.92 -5.10 -7.55
N LEU A 95 2.86 -4.62 -6.75
CA LEU A 95 3.43 -3.30 -6.84
C LEU A 95 4.83 -3.45 -7.43
N GLU A 96 5.05 -2.91 -8.62
CA GLU A 96 6.37 -2.92 -9.23
C GLU A 96 7.02 -1.55 -9.11
N GLU A 97 8.26 -1.55 -8.62
CA GLU A 97 9.12 -0.38 -8.57
C GLU A 97 10.39 -0.65 -9.37
N GLY A 98 10.93 0.40 -9.98
CA GLY A 98 12.15 0.35 -10.77
C GLY A 98 13.08 1.52 -10.47
N LEU A 99 14.35 1.32 -10.85
CA LEU A 99 15.40 2.32 -10.73
C LEU A 99 16.19 2.39 -12.04
N LEU A 100 16.20 3.56 -12.66
CA LEU A 100 17.09 3.90 -13.76
C LEU A 100 18.37 4.52 -13.20
N SER A 101 19.50 3.81 -13.28
CA SER A 101 20.78 4.19 -12.66
C SER A 101 21.53 5.24 -13.48
N ILE A 102 20.99 6.45 -13.50
CA ILE A 102 21.52 7.64 -14.18
C ILE A 102 21.67 8.80 -13.18
N ASN A 103 22.34 9.89 -13.57
CA ASN A 103 22.43 11.05 -12.69
C ASN A 103 21.02 11.57 -12.33
N PRO A 104 20.61 11.58 -11.03
CA PRO A 104 19.30 12.08 -10.61
C PRO A 104 19.02 13.51 -11.05
N ASP A 105 20.07 14.33 -11.22
CA ASP A 105 19.95 15.72 -11.62
C ASP A 105 19.35 15.88 -13.03
N GLN A 106 19.32 14.80 -13.83
CA GLN A 106 18.65 14.78 -15.13
C GLN A 106 17.13 15.01 -15.05
N LEU A 107 16.50 14.93 -13.87
CA LEU A 107 15.08 15.22 -13.66
C LEU A 107 14.84 16.51 -12.87
N LEU A 108 15.83 17.40 -12.70
CA LEU A 108 15.59 18.69 -12.09
C LEU A 108 14.73 19.60 -12.99
N THR A 109 14.02 20.53 -12.35
CA THR A 109 13.32 21.62 -13.04
C THR A 109 14.31 22.51 -13.79
N ASN A 110 13.82 23.35 -14.71
CA ASN A 110 14.67 24.26 -15.49
C ASN A 110 15.48 25.24 -14.63
N ASP A 111 15.05 25.52 -13.40
CA ASP A 111 15.75 26.34 -12.41
C ASP A 111 16.60 25.51 -11.41
N GLY A 112 16.80 24.22 -11.68
CA GLY A 112 17.68 23.33 -10.90
C GLY A 112 17.08 22.84 -9.57
N LYS A 113 15.76 22.95 -9.39
CA LYS A 113 15.08 22.48 -8.17
C LYS A 113 14.59 21.04 -8.30
N ILE A 114 14.41 20.40 -7.15
CA ILE A 114 13.84 19.07 -7.05
C ILE A 114 12.35 19.15 -7.42
N PRO A 115 11.87 18.41 -8.43
CA PRO A 115 10.45 18.37 -8.75
C PRO A 115 9.66 17.60 -7.67
N PRO A 116 8.33 17.74 -7.62
CA PRO A 116 7.51 16.77 -6.90
C PRO A 116 7.66 15.36 -7.51
N VAL A 117 7.12 14.35 -6.83
CA VAL A 117 6.88 13.06 -7.50
C VAL A 117 5.92 13.32 -8.66
N LEU A 118 6.34 12.95 -9.87
CA LEU A 118 5.51 13.08 -11.06
C LEU A 118 4.66 11.82 -11.18
N HIS A 119 3.40 12.02 -11.56
CA HIS A 119 2.44 10.97 -11.84
C HIS A 119 1.81 11.27 -13.19
N VAL A 120 1.84 10.31 -14.11
CA VAL A 120 1.33 10.47 -15.47
C VAL A 120 0.41 9.29 -15.77
N ASP A 121 -0.85 9.60 -16.09
CA ASP A 121 -1.84 8.68 -16.63
C ASP A 121 -2.12 9.06 -18.07
N THR A 122 -2.20 8.08 -18.98
CA THR A 122 -2.46 8.35 -20.38
C THR A 122 -3.17 7.19 -21.08
N ASP A 123 -3.95 7.54 -22.11
CA ASP A 123 -4.58 6.67 -23.09
C ASP A 123 -3.79 6.59 -24.41
N ALA A 124 -2.67 7.31 -24.52
CA ALA A 124 -1.81 7.26 -25.69
C ALA A 124 -1.15 5.88 -25.81
N PRO A 125 -1.05 5.30 -27.02
CA PRO A 125 -0.31 4.05 -27.21
C PRO A 125 1.14 4.19 -26.74
N LEU A 126 1.59 3.23 -25.94
CA LEU A 126 2.98 3.15 -25.51
C LEU A 126 3.77 2.30 -26.49
N PHE A 127 4.77 2.92 -27.11
CA PHE A 127 5.74 2.22 -27.95
C PHE A 127 7.05 2.02 -27.19
N SER A 128 7.69 0.89 -27.46
CA SER A 128 9.02 0.54 -27.00
C SER A 128 10.05 1.55 -27.49
N ASP A 129 10.76 2.15 -26.55
CA ASP A 129 11.91 3.01 -26.85
C ASP A 129 13.10 2.23 -27.44
N ALA A 130 13.16 0.91 -27.21
CA ALA A 130 14.25 0.06 -27.66
C ALA A 130 14.15 -0.36 -29.13
N ASP A 131 12.94 -0.63 -29.63
CA ASP A 131 12.71 -1.21 -30.96
C ASP A 131 11.46 -0.70 -31.71
N GLY A 132 10.70 0.22 -31.10
CA GLY A 132 9.50 0.81 -31.71
C GLY A 132 8.26 -0.10 -31.73
N SER A 133 8.32 -1.31 -31.14
CA SER A 133 7.16 -2.19 -31.00
C SER A 133 6.08 -1.59 -30.11
N LEU A 134 4.81 -1.96 -30.33
CA LEU A 134 3.71 -1.56 -29.45
C LEU A 134 3.77 -2.37 -28.14
N ILE A 135 3.87 -1.68 -27.00
CA ILE A 135 3.80 -2.29 -25.66
C ILE A 135 2.35 -2.41 -25.22
N THR A 136 1.58 -1.31 -25.30
CA THR A 136 0.14 -1.32 -24.99
C THR A 136 -0.59 -0.18 -25.68
N ASP A 137 -1.84 -0.42 -26.05
CA ASP A 137 -2.81 0.56 -26.55
C ASP A 137 -3.94 0.82 -25.53
N LYS A 138 -3.80 0.29 -24.31
CA LYS A 138 -4.71 0.51 -23.17
C LYS A 138 -4.23 1.66 -22.29
N LEU A 139 -5.07 2.11 -21.37
CA LEU A 139 -4.67 3.04 -20.31
C LEU A 139 -3.47 2.49 -19.55
N TRP A 140 -2.46 3.34 -19.38
CA TRP A 140 -1.28 3.05 -18.56
C TRP A 140 -0.87 4.29 -17.80
N GLY A 141 -0.13 4.08 -16.71
CA GLY A 141 0.37 5.17 -15.90
C GLY A 141 1.63 4.80 -15.13
N ILE A 142 2.48 5.80 -14.94
CA ILE A 142 3.74 5.69 -14.20
C ILE A 142 3.89 6.86 -13.24
N TYR A 143 4.61 6.61 -12.16
CA TYR A 143 5.11 7.66 -11.29
C TYR A 143 6.61 7.55 -11.14
N TYR A 144 7.29 8.67 -10.93
CA TYR A 144 8.75 8.71 -10.79
C TYR A 144 9.25 9.99 -10.14
N LYS A 145 10.45 9.91 -9.57
CA LYS A 145 11.17 11.02 -8.94
C LYS A 145 12.69 10.83 -9.06
N PRO A 146 13.48 11.90 -8.97
CA PRO A 146 14.91 11.72 -8.73
C PRO A 146 15.16 11.11 -7.35
N ASP A 147 16.16 10.23 -7.25
CA ASP A 147 16.56 9.60 -6.00
C ASP A 147 18.09 9.57 -5.86
N TRP A 148 18.63 10.47 -5.01
CA TRP A 148 20.07 10.51 -4.70
C TRP A 148 20.52 9.41 -3.73
N HIS A 149 19.61 8.75 -3.02
CA HIS A 149 19.97 7.63 -2.17
C HIS A 149 20.29 6.39 -3.00
N PHE A 150 19.49 6.14 -4.04
CA PHE A 150 19.69 5.06 -5.00
C PHE A 150 20.48 5.47 -6.24
N ASN A 151 20.87 6.74 -6.36
CA ASN A 151 21.65 7.29 -7.46
C ASN A 151 20.98 7.05 -8.84
N GLY A 152 19.69 7.40 -8.94
CA GLY A 152 18.92 7.20 -10.16
C GLY A 152 17.61 7.99 -10.22
N ILE A 153 16.81 7.64 -11.21
CA ILE A 153 15.37 7.96 -11.26
C ILE A 153 14.63 6.72 -10.75
N GLN A 154 13.86 6.88 -9.69
CA GLN A 154 13.09 5.79 -9.07
C GLN A 154 11.61 6.01 -9.29
N GLY A 155 10.84 4.95 -9.51
CA GLY A 155 9.40 5.03 -9.57
C GLY A 155 8.75 3.69 -9.82
N GLY A 156 7.47 3.70 -10.23
CA GLY A 156 6.68 2.51 -10.48
C GLY A 156 5.58 2.76 -11.49
N SER A 157 4.71 1.78 -11.68
CA SER A 157 3.56 1.87 -12.58
C SER A 157 2.24 1.60 -11.86
N ALA A 158 1.14 1.69 -12.61
CA ALA A 158 -0.11 1.08 -12.22
C ALA A 158 0.13 -0.39 -11.82
N PRO A 159 -0.50 -0.86 -10.73
CA PRO A 159 -0.22 -2.18 -10.19
C PRO A 159 -0.91 -3.27 -11.00
N TYR A 160 -0.43 -4.51 -10.85
CA TYR A 160 -1.01 -5.68 -11.50
C TYR A 160 -1.93 -6.42 -10.54
N LYS A 161 -3.08 -6.86 -11.04
CA LYS A 161 -4.03 -7.65 -10.26
C LYS A 161 -3.41 -9.01 -9.95
N VAL A 162 -3.41 -9.39 -8.67
CA VAL A 162 -3.06 -10.75 -8.26
C VAL A 162 -4.29 -11.63 -8.46
N GLU A 163 -4.18 -12.62 -9.33
CA GLU A 163 -5.29 -13.54 -9.66
C GLU A 163 -5.39 -14.72 -8.68
N THR A 164 -4.35 -14.97 -7.89
CA THR A 164 -4.37 -15.95 -6.80
C THR A 164 -5.50 -15.61 -5.81
N PRO A 165 -6.32 -16.58 -5.39
CA PRO A 165 -7.38 -16.35 -4.41
C PRO A 165 -6.85 -15.67 -3.15
N VAL A 166 -7.60 -14.70 -2.62
CA VAL A 166 -7.17 -13.85 -1.50
C VAL A 166 -6.71 -14.65 -0.27
N SER A 167 -7.38 -15.77 0.02
CA SER A 167 -7.03 -16.68 1.13
C SER A 167 -5.75 -17.50 0.89
N GLU A 168 -5.31 -17.63 -0.37
CA GLU A 168 -4.17 -18.45 -0.77
C GLU A 168 -2.90 -17.63 -1.02
N VAL A 169 -3.02 -16.30 -1.19
CA VAL A 169 -1.88 -15.40 -1.43
C VAL A 169 -0.83 -15.51 -0.31
N GLN A 170 0.39 -15.85 -0.69
CA GLN A 170 1.55 -15.94 0.20
C GLN A 170 2.30 -14.61 0.21
N ILE A 171 2.24 -13.89 1.34
CA ILE A 171 2.90 -12.58 1.47
C ILE A 171 4.39 -12.73 1.76
N ASP A 172 4.76 -13.76 2.53
CA ASP A 172 6.13 -14.02 2.94
C ASP A 172 6.87 -14.98 2.01
N PRO A 173 8.18 -14.76 1.77
CA PRO A 173 8.97 -13.59 2.17
C PRO A 173 8.54 -12.32 1.41
N TYR A 174 8.56 -11.17 2.09
CA TYR A 174 8.05 -9.90 1.55
C TYR A 174 9.10 -9.05 0.80
N GLY A 175 8.62 -8.18 -0.09
CA GLY A 175 9.41 -7.15 -0.78
C GLY A 175 10.47 -7.76 -1.71
N PRO A 176 11.71 -7.24 -1.73
CA PRO A 176 12.79 -7.77 -2.57
C PRO A 176 13.14 -9.25 -2.35
N SER A 177 12.71 -9.84 -1.23
CA SER A 177 12.93 -11.27 -0.95
C SER A 177 11.82 -12.16 -1.51
N SER A 178 10.72 -11.58 -2.00
CA SER A 178 9.60 -12.33 -2.58
C SER A 178 10.02 -13.08 -3.83
N PRO A 179 9.63 -14.36 -4.00
CA PRO A 179 9.89 -15.10 -5.22
C PRO A 179 8.92 -14.74 -6.36
N GLU A 180 7.83 -14.02 -6.06
CA GLU A 180 6.72 -13.76 -6.98
C GLU A 180 6.49 -12.27 -7.20
N PHE A 181 6.38 -11.48 -6.13
CA PHE A 181 5.95 -10.08 -6.20
C PHE A 181 7.14 -9.13 -6.34
N VAL A 182 7.96 -9.35 -7.36
CA VAL A 182 9.12 -8.51 -7.70
C VAL A 182 9.06 -8.08 -9.16
N SER A 183 9.68 -6.94 -9.47
CA SER A 183 9.65 -6.34 -10.80
C SER A 183 10.35 -7.20 -11.84
N GLY A 184 9.67 -7.45 -12.97
CA GLY A 184 10.19 -8.27 -14.08
C GLY A 184 10.86 -7.49 -15.22
N PRO A 185 11.46 -8.20 -16.20
CA PRO A 185 11.96 -7.60 -17.45
C PRO A 185 10.90 -6.83 -18.24
N GLU A 186 9.65 -7.32 -18.21
CA GLU A 186 8.51 -6.70 -18.89
C GLU A 186 8.18 -5.33 -18.29
N PHE A 187 8.21 -5.24 -16.96
CA PHE A 187 8.09 -3.97 -16.25
C PHE A 187 9.23 -3.03 -16.58
N ALA A 188 10.48 -3.51 -16.55
CA ALA A 188 11.65 -2.69 -16.89
C ALA A 188 11.54 -2.10 -18.31
N HIS A 189 11.09 -2.92 -19.27
CA HIS A 189 10.89 -2.51 -20.66
C HIS A 189 9.78 -1.48 -20.80
N MET A 190 8.63 -1.72 -20.16
CA MET A 190 7.50 -0.80 -20.14
C MET A 190 7.85 0.51 -19.45
N TRP A 191 8.35 0.47 -18.23
CA TRP A 191 8.55 1.64 -17.39
C TRP A 191 9.63 2.58 -17.95
N VAL A 192 10.72 2.04 -18.51
CA VAL A 192 11.74 2.88 -19.17
C VAL A 192 11.22 3.47 -20.48
N SER A 193 10.42 2.72 -21.25
CA SER A 193 9.78 3.26 -22.48
C SER A 193 8.77 4.36 -22.13
N ALA A 194 8.02 4.20 -21.04
CA ALA A 194 7.09 5.18 -20.52
C ALA A 194 7.82 6.45 -20.02
N LEU A 195 8.95 6.30 -19.34
CA LEU A 195 9.83 7.43 -19.01
C LEU A 195 10.31 8.18 -20.26
N ALA A 196 10.72 7.46 -21.31
CA ALA A 196 11.15 8.05 -22.58
C ALA A 196 10.01 8.75 -23.32
N HIS A 197 8.78 8.21 -23.24
CA HIS A 197 7.57 8.84 -23.74
C HIS A 197 7.29 10.18 -23.04
N CYS A 198 7.36 10.22 -21.71
CA CYS A 198 7.18 11.46 -20.94
C CYS A 198 8.35 12.44 -21.14
N HIS A 199 9.55 11.93 -21.32
CA HIS A 199 10.79 12.71 -21.34
C HIS A 199 11.80 12.14 -22.33
N SER A 200 11.98 12.82 -23.46
CA SER A 200 12.95 12.42 -24.51
C SER A 200 14.39 12.26 -24.01
N ARG A 201 14.76 12.93 -22.92
CA ARG A 201 16.09 12.77 -22.28
C ARG A 201 16.36 11.38 -21.71
N PHE A 202 15.33 10.54 -21.55
CA PHE A 202 15.46 9.16 -21.08
C PHE A 202 15.44 8.12 -22.20
N GLN A 203 15.42 8.55 -23.47
CA GLN A 203 15.51 7.64 -24.61
C GLN A 203 16.84 6.86 -24.61
N ASN A 204 16.78 5.61 -25.03
CA ASN A 204 17.88 4.64 -25.12
C ASN A 204 18.58 4.32 -23.78
N HIS A 205 17.88 4.47 -22.65
CA HIS A 205 18.45 4.29 -21.32
C HIS A 205 18.17 2.93 -20.65
N ILE A 206 17.45 2.00 -21.30
CA ILE A 206 17.12 0.69 -20.70
C ILE A 206 18.35 -0.11 -20.21
N LYS A 207 19.51 0.10 -20.83
CA LYS A 207 20.80 -0.47 -20.41
C LYS A 207 21.27 -0.03 -19.02
N TYR A 208 20.74 1.07 -18.49
CA TYR A 208 21.03 1.59 -17.15
C TYR A 208 19.99 1.17 -16.11
N TYR A 209 18.98 0.38 -16.48
CA TYR A 209 17.99 -0.13 -15.54
C TYR A 209 18.64 -1.07 -14.52
N ASN A 210 18.38 -0.83 -13.24
CA ASN A 210 18.83 -1.69 -12.16
C ASN A 210 17.94 -2.94 -12.09
N ARG A 211 18.56 -4.12 -12.15
CA ARG A 211 17.88 -5.43 -12.20
C ARG A 211 17.78 -6.12 -10.84
N GLU A 212 18.20 -5.46 -9.77
CA GLU A 212 17.97 -5.98 -8.41
C GLU A 212 16.47 -6.12 -8.16
N PRO A 213 16.02 -7.20 -7.49
CA PRO A 213 14.61 -7.37 -7.15
C PRO A 213 14.05 -6.18 -6.37
N SER A 214 12.95 -5.61 -6.87
CA SER A 214 12.23 -4.50 -6.25
C SER A 214 10.72 -4.67 -6.41
N GLY A 215 9.95 -3.87 -5.68
CA GLY A 215 8.49 -4.00 -5.61
C GLY A 215 8.02 -4.78 -4.39
N GLY A 216 6.80 -5.27 -4.46
CA GLY A 216 6.16 -6.05 -3.40
C GLY A 216 4.68 -6.27 -3.69
N ILE A 217 3.93 -6.58 -2.65
CA ILE A 217 2.48 -6.77 -2.72
C ILE A 217 1.78 -5.80 -1.76
N GLY A 218 0.64 -5.24 -2.18
CA GLY A 218 -0.22 -4.42 -1.33
C GLY A 218 -1.55 -5.12 -1.08
N CYS A 219 -2.06 -5.02 0.15
CA CYS A 219 -3.41 -5.45 0.50
C CYS A 219 -4.34 -4.23 0.54
N PHE A 220 -5.41 -4.28 -0.23
CA PHE A 220 -6.35 -3.20 -0.44
C PHE A 220 -7.73 -3.66 -0.02
N THR A 221 -8.54 -2.74 0.49
CA THR A 221 -9.94 -2.99 0.82
C THR A 221 -10.78 -3.20 -0.46
N ALA A 222 -12.06 -3.53 -0.28
CA ALA A 222 -13.00 -3.77 -1.35
C ALA A 222 -13.34 -2.53 -2.23
N ASP A 223 -12.90 -1.33 -1.87
CA ASP A 223 -12.94 -0.15 -2.75
C ASP A 223 -11.54 0.44 -3.01
N SER A 224 -10.48 -0.24 -2.57
CA SER A 224 -9.09 0.22 -2.63
C SER A 224 -8.74 1.44 -1.76
N PHE A 225 -9.64 1.89 -0.89
CA PHE A 225 -9.40 3.01 0.03
C PHE A 225 -9.24 2.54 1.48
N PRO A 226 -8.53 3.28 2.34
CA PRO A 226 -8.28 2.84 3.70
C PRO A 226 -9.53 2.49 4.52
N VAL A 227 -9.37 1.64 5.52
CA VAL A 227 -10.31 1.46 6.63
C VAL A 227 -9.61 1.79 7.94
N PHE A 228 -10.17 2.74 8.68
CA PHE A 228 -9.74 3.12 10.03
C PHE A 228 -10.95 2.98 10.97
N ASP A 229 -11.03 1.88 11.70
CA ASP A 229 -12.21 1.60 12.50
C ASP A 229 -11.93 0.67 13.69
N SER A 230 -12.86 0.68 14.64
CA SER A 230 -12.86 -0.18 15.80
C SER A 230 -13.72 -1.42 15.57
N PHE A 231 -13.16 -2.58 15.87
CA PHE A 231 -13.80 -3.88 15.85
C PHE A 231 -13.68 -4.50 17.24
N ARG A 232 -14.55 -5.46 17.54
CA ARG A 232 -14.47 -6.22 18.81
C ARG A 232 -14.34 -5.30 20.03
N GLU A 233 -15.02 -4.14 20.03
CA GLU A 233 -14.98 -3.08 21.05
C GLU A 233 -13.62 -2.36 21.24
N ASN A 234 -12.49 -3.08 21.26
CA ASN A 234 -11.16 -2.55 21.60
C ASN A 234 -10.04 -2.93 20.60
N ALA A 235 -10.39 -3.41 19.41
CA ALA A 235 -9.43 -3.71 18.34
C ALA A 235 -9.53 -2.67 17.22
N TYR A 236 -8.60 -1.73 17.19
CA TYR A 236 -8.56 -0.71 16.14
C TYR A 236 -7.73 -1.22 14.95
N VAL A 237 -8.33 -1.28 13.76
CA VAL A 237 -7.64 -1.71 12.53
C VAL A 237 -7.29 -0.48 11.69
N ILE A 238 -6.01 -0.39 11.32
CA ILE A 238 -5.46 0.57 10.37
C ILE A 238 -5.12 -0.18 9.09
N ALA A 239 -6.12 -0.34 8.21
CA ALA A 239 -5.95 -0.90 6.88
C ALA A 239 -5.71 0.24 5.90
N ASP A 240 -4.45 0.48 5.54
CA ASP A 240 -4.04 1.68 4.80
C ASP A 240 -4.21 1.58 3.28
N SER A 241 -4.61 0.43 2.74
CA SER A 241 -4.68 0.15 1.31
C SER A 241 -3.40 0.60 0.58
N ASN A 242 -2.21 0.33 1.13
CA ASN A 242 -0.90 0.72 0.57
C ASN A 242 -0.60 2.24 0.53
N HIS A 243 -1.38 3.06 1.24
CA HIS A 243 -1.20 4.52 1.30
C HIS A 243 -0.46 4.99 2.56
N GLY A 244 0.00 4.09 3.42
CA GLY A 244 0.46 4.41 4.78
C GLY A 244 1.58 5.43 4.87
N TRP A 245 2.56 5.40 3.95
CA TRP A 245 3.69 6.33 4.01
C TRP A 245 3.29 7.80 3.84
N LYS A 246 2.37 8.10 2.91
CA LYS A 246 1.84 9.47 2.75
C LYS A 246 0.82 9.83 3.83
N MET A 247 0.28 8.83 4.53
CA MET A 247 -0.72 8.96 5.58
C MET A 247 -0.17 8.79 7.00
N LEU A 248 1.14 8.95 7.23
CA LEU A 248 1.77 8.81 8.57
C LEU A 248 1.09 9.66 9.66
N GLY A 249 0.46 10.78 9.29
CA GLY A 249 -0.33 11.62 10.21
C GLY A 249 -1.57 10.94 10.80
N VAL A 250 -2.09 9.87 10.17
CA VAL A 250 -3.26 9.12 10.66
C VAL A 250 -3.01 8.53 12.05
N GLY A 251 -1.77 8.14 12.37
CA GLY A 251 -1.46 7.60 13.69
C GLY A 251 -1.82 8.56 14.84
N ARG A 252 -1.70 9.88 14.61
CA ARG A 252 -2.15 10.89 15.57
C ARG A 252 -3.68 10.93 15.67
N LEU A 253 -4.39 10.91 14.54
CA LEU A 253 -5.85 10.95 14.53
C LEU A 253 -6.42 9.73 15.26
N VAL A 254 -5.91 8.54 14.94
CA VAL A 254 -6.30 7.29 15.61
C VAL A 254 -6.02 7.37 17.11
N ALA A 255 -4.85 7.86 17.53
CA ALA A 255 -4.51 8.02 18.95
C ALA A 255 -5.46 8.99 19.68
N GLU A 256 -5.84 10.10 19.04
CA GLU A 256 -6.83 11.02 19.61
C GLU A 256 -8.23 10.37 19.71
N GLU A 257 -8.62 9.58 18.72
CA GLU A 257 -9.90 8.85 18.70
C GLU A 257 -10.03 7.81 19.81
N ILE A 258 -9.06 6.91 19.93
CA ILE A 258 -9.06 5.87 20.97
C ILE A 258 -8.94 6.45 22.39
N THR A 259 -8.49 7.70 22.52
CA THR A 259 -8.48 8.44 23.80
C THR A 259 -9.73 9.30 24.01
N GLY A 260 -10.77 9.11 23.19
CA GLY A 260 -12.11 9.68 23.37
C GLY A 260 -12.40 10.95 22.57
N LYS A 261 -11.52 11.37 21.66
CA LYS A 261 -11.75 12.54 20.80
C LYS A 261 -12.14 12.11 19.39
N SER A 262 -13.43 12.20 19.06
CA SER A 262 -13.93 11.91 17.71
C SER A 262 -13.16 12.66 16.61
N GLN A 263 -12.87 11.96 15.50
CA GLN A 263 -12.10 12.48 14.39
C GLN A 263 -12.94 12.53 13.10
N SER A 264 -13.44 13.71 12.74
CA SER A 264 -14.24 13.90 11.53
C SER A 264 -13.49 13.54 10.24
N LEU A 265 -12.15 13.62 10.23
CA LEU A 265 -11.31 13.24 9.10
C LEU A 265 -11.28 11.73 8.85
N LEU A 266 -11.61 10.90 9.85
CA LEU A 266 -11.65 9.44 9.73
C LEU A 266 -13.02 8.94 9.28
N GLU A 267 -14.08 9.76 9.37
CA GLU A 267 -15.45 9.37 9.04
C GLU A 267 -15.65 8.82 7.60
N PRO A 268 -15.01 9.36 6.55
CA PRO A 268 -15.08 8.76 5.23
C PRO A 268 -14.48 7.35 5.15
N PHE A 269 -13.53 7.02 6.03
CA PHE A 269 -12.77 5.77 6.02
C PHE A 269 -13.35 4.70 6.96
N ARG A 270 -14.55 4.90 7.50
CA ARG A 270 -15.22 3.90 8.33
C ARG A 270 -15.56 2.65 7.53
N PHE A 271 -15.55 1.51 8.19
CA PHE A 271 -16.01 0.26 7.59
C PHE A 271 -17.49 0.32 7.23
N SER A 272 -18.31 1.01 8.04
CA SER A 272 -19.74 1.19 7.77
C SER A 272 -20.07 1.89 6.45
N ARG A 273 -19.08 2.47 5.75
CA ARG A 273 -19.29 3.08 4.42
C ARG A 273 -19.77 2.06 3.39
N PHE A 274 -19.34 0.80 3.49
CA PHE A 274 -19.72 -0.26 2.56
C PHE A 274 -21.21 -0.57 2.63
N GLU A 275 -21.74 -0.73 3.85
CA GLU A 275 -23.17 -0.96 4.09
C GLU A 275 -24.01 0.27 3.73
N LYS A 276 -23.50 1.47 4.04
CA LYS A 276 -24.22 2.73 3.81
C LYS A 276 -24.20 3.20 2.36
N GLY A 277 -23.40 2.58 1.49
CA GLY A 277 -23.20 3.02 0.11
C GLY A 277 -22.55 4.39 0.03
N LYS A 278 -21.59 4.67 0.93
CA LYS A 278 -20.80 5.91 0.96
C LYS A 278 -19.38 5.61 0.49
N LEU A 279 -19.26 4.91 -0.63
CA LEU A 279 -17.97 4.53 -1.19
C LEU A 279 -17.19 5.77 -1.63
N HIS A 280 -15.87 5.63 -1.67
CA HIS A 280 -15.04 6.69 -2.21
C HIS A 280 -15.17 6.77 -3.74
N PRO A 281 -15.13 7.98 -4.31
CA PRO A 281 -15.22 8.15 -5.76
C PRO A 281 -14.01 7.52 -6.45
N THR A 282 -14.26 6.95 -7.63
CA THR A 282 -13.21 6.46 -8.54
C THR A 282 -13.12 7.36 -9.76
N SER A 283 -11.94 7.42 -10.36
CA SER A 283 -11.65 8.10 -11.62
C SER A 283 -11.40 7.10 -12.75
N ASN A 284 -11.21 7.61 -13.96
CA ASN A 284 -10.80 6.80 -15.12
C ASN A 284 -9.26 6.56 -15.16
N SER A 285 -8.61 6.51 -14.00
CA SER A 285 -7.18 6.25 -13.88
C SER A 285 -6.87 4.75 -14.04
N PRO A 286 -5.70 4.38 -14.59
CA PRO A 286 -5.21 3.01 -14.51
C PRO A 286 -4.91 2.55 -13.07
N PHE A 287 -4.84 3.47 -12.09
CA PHE A 287 -4.64 3.14 -10.68
C PHE A 287 -5.97 2.89 -9.97
N PRO A 288 -6.15 1.74 -9.27
CA PRO A 288 -7.45 1.35 -8.72
C PRO A 288 -7.92 2.16 -7.50
N TRP A 289 -7.16 3.17 -7.08
CA TRP A 289 -7.41 4.06 -5.92
C TRP A 289 -7.44 5.54 -6.30
N SER A 290 -7.53 5.85 -7.59
CA SER A 290 -7.60 7.23 -8.09
C SER A 290 -8.97 7.52 -8.66
#